data_AF-A0AAN9AXK2-F1
#
_entry.id   AF-A0AAN9AXK2-F1
#
_cell.length_a   1.000
_cell.length_b   1.000
_cell.length_c   1.000
_cell.angle_alpha   90.00
_cell.angle_beta   90.00
_cell.angle_gamma   90.00
#
_symmetry.space_group_name_H-M   'P 1'
#
loop_
_entity.id
_entity.type
_entity.pdbx_description
1 polymer ?
#
loop_
_entity_poly.entity_id
_entity_poly.type
_entity_poly.pdbx_seq_one_letter_code
_entity_poly.pdbx_strand_id
1 'polypeptide(L)'
;MPRILHEYVGRWGWIGHTLRKPSTNITRQALRWNPQGKRKRGRPRNTWRRDLEADTRKMGYTWSQIEKMAQDRGLWRAVVGGPYPDRSDGH
;
A
#
# COMPACT_ATOMS: atom_id res chain seq x y z
N MET A 1 13.08 -15.23 -13.20
CA MET A 1 12.74 -14.69 -11.87
C MET A 1 11.79 -13.51 -12.02
N PRO A 2 10.54 -13.56 -11.51
CA PRO A 2 9.56 -12.52 -11.80
C PRO A 2 9.86 -11.24 -11.01
N ARG A 3 9.99 -10.11 -11.73
CA ARG A 3 10.20 -8.75 -11.21
C ARG A 3 9.13 -8.25 -10.22
N ILE A 4 7.99 -8.95 -10.13
CA ILE A 4 6.79 -8.51 -9.41
C ILE A 4 6.96 -8.62 -7.88
N LEU A 5 7.71 -9.60 -7.38
CA LEU A 5 7.92 -9.77 -5.93
C LEU A 5 8.81 -8.67 -5.32
N HIS A 6 9.79 -8.18 -6.07
CA HIS A 6 10.76 -7.18 -5.58
C HIS A 6 10.13 -5.79 -5.40
N GLU A 7 9.24 -5.37 -6.30
CA GLU A 7 8.49 -4.11 -6.17
C GLU A 7 7.46 -4.14 -5.03
N TYR A 8 6.90 -5.32 -4.73
CA TYR A 8 5.96 -5.49 -3.63
C TYR A 8 6.64 -5.31 -2.27
N VAL A 9 7.75 -6.02 -2.01
CA VAL A 9 8.43 -5.95 -0.71
C VAL A 9 8.97 -4.54 -0.43
N GLY A 10 9.55 -3.87 -1.43
CA GLY A 10 10.08 -2.51 -1.28
C GLY A 10 9.01 -1.47 -0.99
N ARG A 11 7.93 -1.48 -1.78
CA ARG A 11 6.81 -0.53 -1.63
C ARG A 11 6.06 -0.73 -0.31
N TRP A 12 5.71 -1.98 0.02
CA TRP A 12 5.06 -2.29 1.29
C TRP A 12 6.00 -2.08 2.50
N GLY A 13 7.30 -2.29 2.34
CA GLY A 13 8.28 -1.88 3.35
C GLY A 13 8.21 -0.39 3.68
N TRP A 14 8.16 0.47 2.66
CA TRP A 14 8.04 1.91 2.80
C TRP A 14 6.69 2.36 3.38
N ILE A 15 5.59 1.72 2.96
CA ILE A 15 4.24 1.98 3.51
C ILE A 15 4.22 1.66 5.00
N GLY A 16 4.73 0.50 5.40
CA GLY A 16 4.81 0.12 6.81
C GLY A 16 5.67 1.10 7.62
N HIS A 17 6.80 1.56 7.08
CA HIS A 17 7.62 2.59 7.73
C HIS A 17 6.85 3.90 7.93
N THR A 18 6.10 4.34 6.92
CA THR A 18 5.34 5.59 6.97
C THR A 18 4.13 5.50 7.91
N LEU A 19 3.42 4.37 7.91
CA LEU A 19 2.28 4.12 8.80
C LEU A 19 2.68 3.98 10.28
N ARG A 20 3.93 3.65 10.59
CA ARG A 20 4.44 3.65 11.97
C ARG A 20 4.77 5.04 12.51
N LYS A 21 4.84 6.07 11.65
CA LYS A 21 5.04 7.44 12.12
C LYS A 21 3.80 7.94 12.85
N PRO A 22 3.93 8.90 13.79
CA PRO A 22 2.77 9.49 14.46
C PRO A 22 1.79 10.12 13.46
N SER A 23 0.51 10.23 13.84
CA SER A 23 -0.55 10.81 13.00
C SER A 23 -0.31 12.27 12.62
N THR A 24 0.51 13.00 13.38
CA THR A 24 0.94 14.38 13.10
C THR A 24 1.95 14.46 11.96
N ASN A 25 2.53 13.34 11.52
CA ASN A 25 3.54 13.35 10.49
C ASN A 25 2.93 13.62 9.10
N ILE A 26 3.45 14.65 8.42
CA ILE A 26 2.99 15.09 7.10
C ILE A 26 3.05 13.95 6.07
N THR A 27 4.07 13.10 6.12
CA THR A 27 4.20 11.96 5.21
C THR A 27 3.10 10.92 5.43
N ARG A 28 2.68 10.69 6.68
CA ARG A 28 1.54 9.81 7.01
C ARG A 28 0.21 10.44 6.57
N GLN A 29 0.04 11.74 6.76
CA GLN A 29 -1.16 12.44 6.28
C GLN A 29 -1.25 12.45 4.76
N ALA A 30 -0.12 12.61 4.07
CA ALA A 30 -0.02 12.56 2.61
C ALA A 30 -0.46 11.21 2.03
N LEU A 31 -0.30 10.10 2.76
CA LEU A 31 -0.85 8.79 2.33
C LEU A 31 -2.38 8.80 2.23
N ARG A 32 -3.06 9.54 3.10
CA ARG A 32 -4.52 9.68 3.10
C ARG A 32 -5.00 10.83 2.21
N TRP A 33 -4.12 11.75 1.82
CA TRP A 33 -4.50 12.94 1.09
C TRP A 33 -5.05 12.61 -0.30
N ASN A 34 -6.31 12.98 -0.54
CA ASN A 34 -6.92 13.06 -1.84
C ASN A 34 -6.81 14.49 -2.42
N PRO A 35 -5.88 14.80 -3.33
CA PRO A 35 -5.80 16.13 -3.92
C PRO A 35 -7.02 16.39 -4.82
N GLN A 36 -7.94 17.24 -4.37
CA GLN A 36 -9.03 17.76 -5.19
C GLN A 36 -8.48 18.81 -6.15
N GLY A 37 -8.70 18.63 -7.47
CA GLY A 37 -8.31 19.60 -8.47
C GLY A 37 -8.25 19.05 -9.90
N LYS A 38 -8.29 19.96 -10.88
CA LYS A 38 -8.16 19.63 -12.31
C LYS A 38 -6.71 19.23 -12.60
N ARG A 39 -6.50 17.98 -13.03
CA ARG A 39 -5.15 17.44 -13.30
C ARG A 39 -4.60 18.01 -14.61
N LYS A 40 -3.30 18.37 -14.63
CA LYS A 40 -2.59 18.70 -15.88
C LYS A 40 -2.49 17.45 -16.77
N ARG A 41 -2.69 17.62 -18.09
CA ARG A 41 -2.43 16.57 -19.09
C ARG A 41 -0.97 16.09 -18.98
N GLY A 42 -0.74 14.77 -19.02
CA GLY A 42 0.59 14.16 -18.95
C GLY A 42 1.00 13.55 -17.60
N ARG A 43 0.27 13.83 -16.51
CA ARG A 43 0.54 13.18 -15.21
C ARG A 43 -0.05 11.76 -15.18
N PRO A 44 0.66 10.75 -14.62
CA PRO A 44 0.14 9.38 -14.51
C PRO A 44 -1.28 9.33 -13.93
N ARG A 45 -2.12 8.49 -14.54
CA ARG A 45 -3.56 8.40 -14.24
C ARG A 45 -3.81 7.87 -12.83
N ASN A 46 -2.96 6.96 -12.38
CA ASN A 46 -3.04 6.37 -11.05
C ASN A 46 -2.34 7.28 -10.03
N THR A 47 -2.95 7.42 -8.86
CA THR A 47 -2.30 8.03 -7.69
C THR A 47 -1.80 6.91 -6.81
N TRP A 48 -0.72 7.17 -6.07
CA TRP A 48 -0.22 6.27 -5.02
C TRP A 48 -1.34 5.70 -4.15
N ARG A 49 -2.34 6.52 -3.79
CA ARG A 49 -3.53 6.09 -3.04
C ARG A 49 -4.37 5.04 -3.78
N ARG A 50 -4.61 5.19 -5.09
CA ARG A 50 -5.40 4.23 -5.87
C ARG A 50 -4.67 2.90 -6.07
N ASP A 51 -3.36 2.96 -6.34
CA ASP A 51 -2.56 1.74 -6.48
C ASP A 51 -2.52 0.99 -5.14
N LEU A 52 -2.31 1.74 -4.05
CA LEU A 52 -2.34 1.21 -2.69
C LEU A 52 -3.69 0.60 -2.33
N GLU A 53 -4.80 1.29 -2.59
CA GLU A 53 -6.16 0.82 -2.33
C GLU A 53 -6.53 -0.40 -3.19
N ALA A 54 -6.04 -0.46 -4.42
CA ALA A 54 -6.17 -1.66 -5.25
C ALA A 54 -5.38 -2.83 -4.65
N ASP A 55 -4.19 -2.58 -4.11
CA ASP A 55 -3.37 -3.63 -3.51
C ASP A 55 -3.90 -4.07 -2.14
N THR A 56 -4.44 -3.16 -1.31
CA THR A 56 -5.12 -3.53 -0.06
C THR A 56 -6.36 -4.38 -0.36
N ARG A 57 -7.11 -4.02 -1.41
CA ARG A 57 -8.29 -4.76 -1.86
C ARG A 57 -7.94 -6.15 -2.36
N LYS A 58 -6.84 -6.30 -3.11
CA LYS A 58 -6.34 -7.62 -3.54
C LYS A 58 -5.92 -8.49 -2.37
N MET A 59 -5.39 -7.90 -1.29
CA MET A 59 -5.06 -8.63 -0.07
C MET A 59 -6.27 -8.92 0.83
N GLY A 60 -7.46 -8.44 0.48
CA GLY A 60 -8.67 -8.60 1.30
C GLY A 60 -8.67 -7.78 2.59
N TYR A 61 -7.78 -6.78 2.71
CA TYR A 61 -7.69 -5.95 3.90
C TYR A 61 -8.22 -4.53 3.68
N THR A 62 -8.91 -4.01 4.68
CA THR A 62 -9.28 -2.61 4.75
C THR A 62 -8.08 -1.76 5.16
N TRP A 63 -8.10 -0.48 4.79
CA TRP A 63 -7.07 0.49 5.17
C TRP A 63 -6.81 0.54 6.69
N SER A 64 -7.88 0.49 7.50
CA SER A 64 -7.80 0.48 8.97
C SER A 64 -7.08 -0.76 9.52
N GLN A 65 -7.31 -1.93 8.91
CA GLN A 65 -6.61 -3.15 9.27
C GLN A 65 -5.12 -3.04 8.95
N ILE A 66 -4.77 -2.51 7.78
CA ILE A 66 -3.37 -2.29 7.39
C ILE A 66 -2.68 -1.30 8.34
N GLU A 67 -3.34 -0.22 8.75
CA GLU A 67 -2.78 0.71 9.73
C GLU A 67 -2.47 0.05 11.07
N LYS A 68 -3.36 -0.83 11.55
CA LYS A 68 -3.17 -1.60 12.79
C LYS A 68 -2.04 -2.63 12.63
N MET A 69 -2.06 -3.39 11.55
CA MET A 69 -1.04 -4.41 11.23
C MET A 69 0.34 -3.78 11.05
N ALA A 70 0.44 -2.57 10.50
CA ALA A 70 1.72 -1.89 10.32
C ALA A 70 2.40 -1.52 11.65
N GLN A 71 1.63 -1.35 12.73
CA GLN A 71 2.19 -1.13 14.07
C GLN A 71 2.86 -2.39 14.63
N ASP A 72 2.28 -3.56 14.34
CA ASP A 72 2.86 -4.84 14.71
C ASP A 72 3.92 -5.27 13.68
N ARG A 73 5.19 -5.23 14.09
CA ARG A 73 6.30 -5.57 13.19
C ARG A 73 6.33 -7.05 12.79
N GLY A 74 5.84 -7.95 13.63
CA GLY A 74 5.78 -9.38 13.35
C GLY A 74 4.70 -9.67 12.31
N LEU A 75 3.49 -9.14 12.56
CA LEU A 75 2.36 -9.26 11.66
C LEU A 75 2.63 -8.60 10.31
N TRP A 76 3.27 -7.42 10.31
CA TRP A 76 3.68 -6.74 9.08
C TRP A 76 4.64 -7.57 8.22
N ARG A 77 5.63 -8.23 8.85
CA ARG A 77 6.59 -9.09 8.14
C ARG A 77 5.90 -10.31 7.54
N ALA A 78 4.93 -10.90 8.24
CA ALA A 78 4.15 -12.02 7.73
C ALA A 78 3.30 -11.62 6.51
N VAL A 79 2.67 -10.45 6.54
CA VAL A 79 1.84 -9.94 5.43
C VAL A 79 2.68 -9.52 4.22
N VAL A 80 3.83 -8.87 4.43
CA VAL A 80 4.68 -8.37 3.34
C VAL A 80 5.64 -9.43 2.79
N GLY A 81 6.06 -10.38 3.64
CA GLY A 81 6.98 -11.45 3.29
C GLY A 81 6.33 -12.80 2.99
N GLY A 82 5.01 -12.94 3.19
CA GLY A 82 4.27 -14.15 2.88
C GLY A 82 3.98 -14.32 1.38
N PRO A 83 3.70 -15.55 0.92
CA PRO A 83 3.31 -15.78 -0.47
C PRO A 83 1.97 -15.09 -0.74
N TYR A 84 1.97 -14.25 -1.76
CA TYR A 84 0.77 -13.62 -2.31
C TYR A 84 -0.28 -14.70 -2.62
N PRO A 85 -1.58 -14.51 -2.32
CA PRO A 85 -2.60 -15.41 -2.86
C PRO A 85 -2.48 -15.35 -4.38
N ASP A 86 -2.22 -16.51 -4.97
CA ASP A 86 -1.98 -16.70 -6.38
C ASP A 86 -3.07 -16.04 -7.22
N ARG A 87 -2.66 -15.54 -8.38
CA ARG A 87 -3.51 -14.86 -9.36
C ARG A 87 -4.26 -15.93 -10.16
N SER A 88 -5.06 -16.74 -9.50
CA SER A 88 -5.92 -17.75 -10.10
C SER A 88 -7.37 -17.42 -9.76
N ASP A 89 -7.90 -16.39 -10.43
CA ASP A 89 -9.33 -16.33 -10.76
C ASP A 89 -9.59 -15.26 -11.82
N GLY A 90 -10.04 -15.75 -12.97
CA GLY A 90 -10.38 -15.00 -14.17
C GLY A 90 -10.92 -15.98 -15.20
N HIS A 91 -12.06 -16.60 -14.88
CA HIS A 91 -12.97 -17.24 -15.83
C HIS A 91 -14.05 -16.22 -16.25
#